data_AF-A0A090EI69-F1
#
_entry.id   AF-A0A090EI69-F1
#
_cell.length_a   1.000
_cell.length_b   1.000
_cell.length_c   1.000
_cell.angle_alpha   90.00
_cell.angle_beta   90.00
_cell.angle_gamma   90.00
#
_symmetry.space_group_name_H-M   'P 1'
#
loop_
_entity.id
_entity.type
_entity.pdbx_description
1 polymer ?
#
loop_
_entity_poly.entity_id
_entity_poly.type
_entity_poly.pdbx_seq_one_letter_code
_entity_poly.pdbx_strand_id
1 'polypeptide(L)'
;MRAYLALLEELERRRRGNSLAVYKPYDRQAEFHAAGATNRERLFMAGNQLGKTRAGGAEWAMHLTGRYPDWWVGKVFDQPVRLWAAGVTGEGTRDNPQRVLVGPPQQQGEWGTGMIPADAIADTVMGRGAPGALDSVVVRWGGGGDVQAGESVLSFKSYEKGREKWQGETLHGVWFDEEPPLDIYSEGLTRTNATDGITIVTFTPLLGMSDVVLRFLSAEAIQGLGSSPPQGGVAA
;
A
#
# COMPACT_ATOMS: atom_id res chain seq x y z
N MET A 1 -41.54 -6.56 -3.86
CA MET A 1 -40.89 -5.27 -4.14
C MET A 1 -39.90 -4.85 -3.04
N ARG A 2 -40.31 -4.67 -1.77
CA ARG A 2 -39.40 -4.21 -0.68
C ARG A 2 -38.21 -5.15 -0.40
N ALA A 3 -38.44 -6.47 -0.36
CA ALA A 3 -37.34 -7.43 -0.15
C ALA A 3 -36.33 -7.48 -1.31
N TYR A 4 -36.80 -7.22 -2.55
CA TYR A 4 -35.94 -7.16 -3.72
C TYR A 4 -35.05 -5.91 -3.71
N LEU A 5 -35.60 -4.75 -3.32
CA LEU A 5 -34.81 -3.52 -3.13
C LEU A 5 -33.77 -3.68 -2.02
N ALA A 6 -34.13 -4.27 -0.88
CA ALA A 6 -33.19 -4.53 0.21
C ALA A 6 -32.04 -5.48 -0.20
N LEU A 7 -32.32 -6.47 -1.06
CA LEU A 7 -31.29 -7.37 -1.60
C LEU A 7 -30.33 -6.64 -2.55
N LEU A 8 -30.86 -5.76 -3.41
CA LEU A 8 -30.05 -4.94 -4.31
C LEU A 8 -29.17 -3.96 -3.53
N GLU A 9 -29.71 -3.30 -2.50
CA GLU A 9 -28.97 -2.40 -1.61
C GLU A 9 -27.85 -3.15 -0.87
N GLU A 10 -28.11 -4.35 -0.35
CA GLU A 10 -27.08 -5.15 0.33
C GLU A 10 -26.00 -5.67 -0.64
N LEU A 11 -26.38 -6.07 -1.86
CA LEU A 11 -25.42 -6.44 -2.91
C LEU A 11 -24.54 -5.25 -3.30
N GLU A 12 -25.13 -4.08 -3.47
CA GLU A 12 -24.41 -2.86 -3.80
C GLU A 12 -23.49 -2.44 -2.65
N ARG A 13 -23.94 -2.53 -1.40
CA ARG A 13 -23.13 -2.30 -0.21
C ARG A 13 -21.93 -3.24 -0.14
N ARG A 14 -22.12 -4.54 -0.36
CA ARG A 14 -21.02 -5.53 -0.40
C ARG A 14 -20.06 -5.28 -1.54
N ARG A 15 -20.56 -4.89 -2.71
CA ARG A 15 -19.73 -4.53 -3.87
C ARG A 15 -18.91 -3.27 -3.60
N ARG A 16 -19.48 -2.27 -2.94
CA ARG A 16 -18.79 -1.02 -2.55
C ARG A 16 -17.77 -1.27 -1.43
N GLY A 17 -18.07 -2.17 -0.49
CA GLY A 17 -17.22 -2.50 0.66
C GLY A 17 -16.07 -3.48 0.39
N ASN A 18 -15.76 -3.77 -0.87
CA ASN A 18 -14.68 -4.71 -1.23
C ASN A 18 -14.09 -4.38 -2.61
N SER A 19 -13.40 -3.24 -2.70
CA SER A 19 -12.73 -2.82 -3.94
C SER A 19 -11.63 -3.80 -4.38
N LEU A 20 -11.03 -4.54 -3.44
CA LEU A 20 -10.02 -5.56 -3.73
C LEU A 20 -10.56 -6.71 -4.57
N ALA A 21 -11.78 -7.19 -4.29
CA ALA A 21 -12.38 -8.31 -5.05
C ALA A 21 -12.58 -8.01 -6.55
N VAL A 22 -12.66 -6.72 -6.92
CA VAL A 22 -12.81 -6.28 -8.32
C VAL A 22 -11.53 -5.70 -8.90
N TYR A 23 -10.44 -5.69 -8.13
CA TYR A 23 -9.15 -5.20 -8.61
C TYR A 23 -8.58 -6.18 -9.66
N LYS A 24 -8.29 -5.62 -10.84
CA LYS A 24 -7.55 -6.30 -11.90
C LYS A 24 -6.41 -5.39 -12.33
N PRO A 25 -5.15 -5.79 -12.14
CA PRO A 25 -4.03 -5.00 -12.61
C PRO A 25 -4.02 -4.95 -14.14
N TYR A 26 -3.62 -3.82 -14.70
CA TYR A 26 -3.15 -3.79 -16.09
C TYR A 26 -1.67 -4.24 -16.13
N ASP A 27 -1.14 -4.47 -17.32
CA ASP A 27 0.17 -5.13 -17.52
C ASP A 27 1.30 -4.61 -16.62
N ARG A 28 1.54 -3.30 -16.55
CA ARG A 28 2.63 -2.76 -15.70
C ARG A 28 2.37 -2.94 -14.19
N GLN A 29 1.12 -2.92 -13.76
CA GLN A 29 0.78 -3.23 -12.37
C GLN A 29 1.04 -4.72 -12.08
N ALA A 30 0.68 -5.59 -13.02
CA ALA A 30 0.91 -7.03 -12.90
C ALA A 30 2.42 -7.34 -12.86
N GLU A 31 3.22 -6.70 -13.70
CA GLU A 31 4.69 -6.78 -13.69
C GLU A 31 5.26 -6.32 -12.34
N PHE A 32 4.81 -5.18 -11.83
CA PHE A 32 5.21 -4.68 -10.51
C PHE A 32 4.89 -5.66 -9.38
N HIS A 33 3.70 -6.26 -9.38
CA HIS A 33 3.31 -7.26 -8.40
C HIS A 33 4.14 -8.55 -8.52
N ALA A 34 4.31 -9.06 -9.75
CA ALA A 34 5.06 -10.27 -10.04
C ALA A 34 6.54 -10.16 -9.63
N ALA A 35 7.15 -8.99 -9.82
CA ALA A 35 8.53 -8.74 -9.39
C ALA A 35 8.73 -8.94 -7.89
N GLY A 36 7.67 -8.87 -7.07
CA GLY A 36 7.73 -9.08 -5.63
C GLY A 36 8.03 -10.52 -5.22
N ALA A 37 7.90 -11.48 -6.13
CA ALA A 37 8.26 -12.88 -5.85
C ALA A 37 9.77 -13.06 -5.62
N THR A 38 10.60 -12.26 -6.28
CA THR A 38 12.06 -12.40 -6.26
C THR A 38 12.78 -11.19 -5.69
N ASN A 39 12.13 -10.02 -5.65
CA ASN A 39 12.75 -8.77 -5.22
C ASN A 39 12.08 -8.23 -3.96
N ARG A 40 12.89 -8.04 -2.92
CA ARG A 40 12.43 -7.46 -1.64
C ARG A 40 12.16 -5.97 -1.75
N GLU A 41 12.88 -5.27 -2.62
CA GLU A 41 12.72 -3.83 -2.86
C GLU A 41 12.14 -3.63 -4.26
N ARG A 42 11.10 -2.81 -4.41
CA ARG A 42 10.52 -2.50 -5.72
C ARG A 42 10.13 -1.05 -5.83
N LEU A 43 10.26 -0.53 -7.03
CA LEU A 43 9.89 0.82 -7.40
C LEU A 43 8.89 0.80 -8.56
N PHE A 44 7.72 1.39 -8.32
CA PHE A 44 6.74 1.69 -9.36
C PHE A 44 6.80 3.17 -9.71
N MET A 45 7.53 3.48 -10.78
CA MET A 45 7.67 4.84 -11.28
C MET A 45 6.70 5.08 -12.44
N ALA A 46 5.72 5.96 -12.23
CA ALA A 46 4.73 6.30 -13.26
C ALA A 46 4.28 7.75 -13.15
N GLY A 47 3.82 8.32 -14.27
CA GLY A 47 3.15 9.62 -14.31
C GLY A 47 1.92 9.71 -13.38
N ASN A 48 1.47 10.94 -13.15
CA ASN A 48 0.28 11.18 -12.32
C ASN A 48 -0.95 10.46 -12.87
N GLN A 49 -1.79 9.95 -11.96
CA GLN A 49 -3.04 9.24 -12.26
C GLN A 49 -2.89 7.91 -13.02
N LEU A 50 -1.67 7.38 -13.16
CA LEU A 50 -1.43 6.06 -13.79
C LEU A 50 -1.61 4.87 -12.82
N GLY A 51 -2.35 5.05 -11.72
CA GLY A 51 -2.72 3.96 -10.83
C GLY A 51 -1.61 3.43 -9.91
N LYS A 52 -0.49 4.16 -9.73
CA LYS A 52 0.62 3.78 -8.84
C LYS A 52 0.18 3.50 -7.39
N THR A 53 -0.51 4.45 -6.77
CA THR A 53 -1.01 4.34 -5.40
C THR A 53 -2.10 3.26 -5.30
N ARG A 54 -2.87 3.04 -6.38
CA ARG A 54 -3.87 1.98 -6.43
C ARG A 54 -3.23 0.60 -6.43
N ALA A 55 -2.12 0.41 -7.13
CA ALA A 55 -1.35 -0.84 -7.13
C ALA A 55 -0.76 -1.11 -5.74
N GLY A 56 -0.10 -0.11 -5.13
CA GLY A 56 0.42 -0.24 -3.76
C GLY A 56 -0.67 -0.60 -2.76
N GLY A 57 -1.82 0.09 -2.83
CA GLY A 57 -2.96 -0.19 -1.95
C GLY A 57 -3.60 -1.56 -2.15
N ALA A 58 -3.68 -2.06 -3.39
CA ALA A 58 -4.20 -3.40 -3.66
C ALA A 58 -3.28 -4.48 -3.09
N GLU A 59 -1.98 -4.38 -3.36
CA GLU A 59 -0.98 -5.31 -2.83
C GLU A 59 -0.93 -5.30 -1.30
N TRP A 60 -0.95 -4.13 -0.68
CA TRP A 60 -1.03 -4.01 0.78
C TRP A 60 -2.27 -4.69 1.35
N ALA A 61 -3.44 -4.47 0.74
CA ALA A 61 -4.67 -5.09 1.19
C ALA A 61 -4.64 -6.62 1.05
N MET A 62 -4.03 -7.17 -0.01
CA MET A 62 -3.83 -8.62 -0.15
C MET A 62 -2.96 -9.18 0.97
N HIS A 63 -1.83 -8.53 1.28
CA HIS A 63 -0.94 -8.93 2.37
C HIS A 63 -1.61 -8.84 3.74
N LEU A 64 -2.30 -7.74 4.04
CA LEU A 64 -2.98 -7.53 5.32
C LEU A 64 -4.07 -8.57 5.56
N THR A 65 -4.83 -8.92 4.52
CA THR A 65 -5.97 -9.83 4.64
C THR A 65 -5.59 -11.30 4.41
N GLY A 66 -4.44 -11.58 3.79
CA GLY A 66 -4.09 -12.90 3.25
C GLY A 66 -4.92 -13.30 2.02
N ARG A 67 -5.74 -12.40 1.46
CA ARG A 67 -6.64 -12.69 0.32
C ARG A 67 -5.92 -12.44 -1.00
N TYR A 68 -5.15 -13.42 -1.43
CA TYR A 68 -4.48 -13.40 -2.72
C TYR A 68 -5.40 -13.93 -3.82
N PRO A 69 -5.65 -13.18 -4.91
CA PRO A 69 -6.44 -13.67 -6.03
C PRO A 69 -5.66 -14.70 -6.86
N ASP A 70 -6.36 -15.55 -7.62
CA ASP A 70 -5.75 -16.65 -8.40
C ASP A 70 -4.68 -16.21 -9.40
N TRP A 71 -4.74 -14.96 -9.87
CA TRP A 71 -3.74 -14.41 -10.79
C TRP A 71 -2.48 -13.90 -10.06
N TRP A 72 -2.47 -13.87 -8.73
CA TRP A 72 -1.36 -13.35 -7.95
C TRP A 72 -0.13 -14.25 -8.07
N VAL A 73 0.98 -13.66 -8.49
CA VAL A 73 2.26 -14.36 -8.65
C VAL A 73 3.42 -13.66 -7.92
N GLY A 74 3.11 -12.68 -7.05
CA GLY A 74 4.09 -11.93 -6.27
C GLY A 74 4.40 -12.57 -4.91
N LYS A 75 4.94 -11.78 -3.97
CA LYS A 75 5.21 -12.23 -2.59
C LYS A 75 3.92 -12.70 -1.91
N VAL A 76 4.01 -13.81 -1.18
CA VAL A 76 2.95 -14.31 -0.29
C VAL A 76 3.49 -14.34 1.15
N PHE A 77 2.62 -13.94 2.08
CA PHE A 77 2.79 -14.13 3.51
C PHE A 77 1.75 -15.15 3.98
N ASP A 78 2.21 -16.21 4.65
CA ASP A 78 1.42 -17.31 5.21
C ASP A 78 1.06 -17.09 6.70
N GLN A 79 1.26 -15.86 7.18
CA GLN A 79 0.96 -15.43 8.54
C GLN A 79 0.48 -13.98 8.55
N PRO A 80 -0.18 -13.53 9.64
CA PRO A 80 -0.54 -12.13 9.83
C PRO A 80 0.67 -11.21 9.79
N VAL A 81 0.50 -10.02 9.22
CA VAL A 81 1.60 -9.09 8.92
C VAL A 81 1.48 -7.77 9.68
N ARG A 82 2.63 -7.11 9.85
CA ARG A 82 2.74 -5.73 10.34
C ARG A 82 3.31 -4.88 9.21
N LEU A 83 2.50 -3.98 8.67
CA LEU A 83 2.88 -3.16 7.53
C LEU A 83 2.79 -1.67 7.88
N TRP A 84 3.67 -0.89 7.27
CA TRP A 84 3.51 0.57 7.23
C TRP A 84 3.12 1.03 5.83
N ALA A 85 2.32 2.10 5.78
CA ALA A 85 2.11 2.90 4.58
C ALA A 85 2.38 4.37 4.91
N ALA A 86 3.20 5.02 4.12
CA ALA A 86 3.70 6.34 4.45
C ALA A 86 3.70 7.28 3.25
N GLY A 87 3.57 8.58 3.53
CA GLY A 87 3.70 9.64 2.55
C GLY A 87 4.48 10.82 3.09
N VAL A 88 4.58 11.89 2.29
CA VAL A 88 5.37 13.09 2.63
C VAL A 88 4.89 13.76 3.92
N THR A 89 3.59 14.05 4.00
CA THR A 89 2.95 14.69 5.16
C THR A 89 1.86 13.81 5.76
N GLY A 90 1.39 14.15 6.95
CA GLY A 90 0.25 13.49 7.58
C GLY A 90 -1.02 13.57 6.71
N GLU A 91 -1.31 14.74 6.15
CA GLU A 91 -2.41 14.95 5.21
C GLU A 91 -2.22 14.18 3.91
N GLY A 92 -1.00 14.16 3.35
CA GLY A 92 -0.69 13.41 2.14
C GLY A 92 -0.89 11.91 2.35
N THR A 93 -0.47 11.39 3.49
CA THR A 93 -0.68 9.98 3.87
C THR A 93 -2.16 9.64 4.03
N ARG A 94 -2.92 10.55 4.66
CA ARG A 94 -4.37 10.44 4.82
C ARG A 94 -5.10 10.44 3.46
N ASP A 95 -4.76 11.38 2.59
CA ASP A 95 -5.50 11.64 1.35
C ASP A 95 -5.07 10.71 0.20
N ASN A 96 -3.92 10.02 0.32
CA ASN A 96 -3.43 9.05 -0.65
C ASN A 96 -3.49 7.60 -0.11
N PRO A 97 -2.46 7.03 0.58
CA PRO A 97 -2.50 5.65 1.07
C PRO A 97 -3.74 5.30 1.87
N GLN A 98 -4.10 6.09 2.90
CA GLN A 98 -5.24 5.77 3.75
C GLN A 98 -6.54 5.82 2.96
N ARG A 99 -6.76 6.83 2.11
CA ARG A 99 -7.96 6.90 1.28
C ARG A 99 -8.11 5.68 0.37
N VAL A 100 -7.02 5.22 -0.24
CA VAL A 100 -7.04 4.05 -1.13
C VAL A 100 -7.25 2.76 -0.34
N LEU A 101 -6.61 2.61 0.82
CA LEU A 101 -6.69 1.41 1.63
C LEU A 101 -8.01 1.28 2.39
N VAL A 102 -8.47 2.36 3.01
CA VAL A 102 -9.59 2.33 3.96
C VAL A 102 -10.86 2.93 3.35
N GLY A 103 -10.75 4.02 2.61
CA GLY A 103 -11.89 4.77 2.08
C GLY A 103 -11.80 6.26 2.41
N PRO A 104 -12.79 7.08 2.01
CA PRO A 104 -12.74 8.54 2.14
C PRO A 104 -12.50 9.01 3.59
N PRO A 105 -11.40 9.71 3.89
CA PRO A 105 -11.05 10.10 5.27
C PRO A 105 -12.11 10.98 5.95
N GLN A 106 -12.81 11.81 5.17
CA GLN A 106 -13.82 12.75 5.65
C GLN A 106 -15.19 12.08 5.92
N GLN A 107 -15.37 10.81 5.50
CA GLN A 107 -16.63 10.08 5.63
C GLN A 107 -16.40 8.74 6.32
N GLN A 108 -16.38 8.74 7.66
CA GLN A 108 -16.12 7.53 8.45
C GLN A 108 -17.11 6.39 8.15
N GLY A 109 -18.36 6.71 7.81
CA GLY A 109 -19.35 5.71 7.41
C GLY A 109 -19.03 4.98 6.10
N GLU A 110 -18.13 5.54 5.29
CA GLU A 110 -17.63 4.96 4.03
C GLU A 110 -16.27 4.25 4.23
N TRP A 111 -15.79 4.11 5.47
CA TRP A 111 -14.60 3.31 5.74
C TRP A 111 -14.89 1.82 5.54
N GLY A 112 -13.93 1.11 4.93
CA GLY A 112 -14.10 -0.23 4.38
C GLY A 112 -14.53 -0.26 2.91
N THR A 113 -14.69 0.89 2.24
CA THR A 113 -14.91 0.95 0.78
C THR A 113 -13.62 0.96 -0.04
N GLY A 114 -12.48 1.14 0.63
CA GLY A 114 -11.15 1.06 0.03
C GLY A 114 -10.75 -0.37 -0.36
N MET A 115 -9.45 -0.56 -0.55
CA MET A 115 -8.87 -1.86 -0.88
C MET A 115 -8.96 -2.86 0.27
N ILE A 116 -8.87 -2.42 1.53
CA ILE A 116 -9.11 -3.28 2.68
C ILE A 116 -10.63 -3.49 2.77
N PRO A 117 -11.14 -4.72 2.61
CA PRO A 117 -12.56 -4.99 2.65
C PRO A 117 -13.17 -4.66 4.02
N ALA A 118 -14.37 -4.10 4.05
CA ALA A 118 -15.05 -3.70 5.28
C ALA A 118 -15.20 -4.84 6.30
N ASP A 119 -15.43 -6.07 5.83
CA ASP A 119 -15.55 -7.27 6.68
C ASP A 119 -14.22 -7.70 7.32
N ALA A 120 -13.10 -7.27 6.73
CA ALA A 120 -11.77 -7.56 7.25
C ALA A 120 -11.31 -6.52 8.30
N ILE A 121 -11.89 -5.31 8.33
CA ILE A 121 -11.52 -4.31 9.34
C ILE A 121 -12.07 -4.75 10.70
N ALA A 122 -11.16 -4.97 11.66
CA ALA A 122 -11.50 -5.32 13.03
C ALA A 122 -11.62 -4.06 13.90
N ASP A 123 -10.67 -3.15 13.78
CA ASP A 123 -10.63 -1.91 14.54
C ASP A 123 -9.83 -0.82 13.79
N THR A 124 -10.04 0.43 14.18
CA THR A 124 -9.29 1.58 13.68
C THR A 124 -8.89 2.51 14.81
N VAL A 125 -7.65 2.97 14.80
CA VAL A 125 -7.12 3.91 15.80
C VAL A 125 -6.97 5.28 15.15
N MET A 126 -7.66 6.27 15.70
CA MET A 126 -7.58 7.65 15.21
C MET A 126 -6.21 8.27 15.45
N GLY A 127 -5.67 8.93 14.42
CA GLY A 127 -4.48 9.75 14.52
C GLY A 127 -4.77 11.10 15.18
N ARG A 128 -3.73 11.72 15.74
CA ARG A 128 -3.80 13.06 16.38
C ARG A 128 -3.37 14.22 15.47
N GLY A 129 -3.04 13.93 14.21
CA GLY A 129 -2.46 14.91 13.27
C GLY A 129 -3.53 15.71 12.52
N ALA A 130 -4.13 15.08 11.51
CA ALA A 130 -5.12 15.71 10.64
C ALA A 130 -6.53 15.12 10.87
N PRO A 131 -7.60 15.89 10.70
CA PRO A 131 -8.97 15.38 10.78
C PRO A 131 -9.19 14.19 9.85
N GLY A 132 -9.78 13.11 10.38
CA GLY A 132 -10.02 11.87 9.63
C GLY A 132 -8.76 11.02 9.38
N ALA A 133 -7.58 11.42 9.85
CA ALA A 133 -6.38 10.60 9.75
C ALA A 133 -6.43 9.44 10.74
N LEU A 134 -5.98 8.27 10.27
CA LEU A 134 -5.78 7.08 11.09
C LEU A 134 -4.32 6.98 11.49
N ASP A 135 -4.08 6.53 12.72
CA ASP A 135 -2.77 6.06 13.15
C ASP A 135 -2.55 4.63 12.69
N SER A 136 -3.55 3.76 12.91
CA SER A 136 -3.49 2.35 12.51
C SER A 136 -4.86 1.73 12.25
N VAL A 137 -4.84 0.58 11.58
CA VAL A 137 -5.98 -0.28 11.27
C VAL A 137 -5.62 -1.72 11.62
N VAL A 138 -6.49 -2.39 12.37
CA VAL A 138 -6.38 -3.82 12.66
C VAL A 138 -7.24 -4.57 11.64
N VAL A 139 -6.63 -5.56 10.97
CA VAL A 139 -7.23 -6.30 9.86
C VAL A 139 -7.22 -7.80 10.18
N ARG A 140 -8.37 -8.46 10.05
CA ARG A 140 -8.50 -9.92 10.18
C ARG A 140 -7.79 -10.59 9.00
N TRP A 141 -6.80 -11.41 9.30
CA TRP A 141 -6.01 -12.17 8.34
C TRP A 141 -6.56 -13.59 8.17
N GLY A 142 -6.65 -14.07 6.93
CA GLY A 142 -7.16 -15.42 6.61
C GLY A 142 -8.59 -15.45 6.05
N GLY A 143 -9.18 -14.30 5.74
CA GLY A 143 -10.57 -14.22 5.26
C GLY A 143 -11.55 -13.83 6.37
N GLY A 144 -12.62 -13.11 6.02
CA GLY A 144 -13.51 -12.47 6.98
C GLY A 144 -14.51 -13.45 7.57
N GLY A 145 -14.61 -13.51 8.89
CA GLY A 145 -15.65 -14.25 9.62
C GLY A 145 -15.16 -15.37 10.53
N ASP A 146 -13.90 -15.82 10.41
CA ASP A 146 -13.37 -16.89 11.25
C ASP A 146 -12.82 -16.34 12.58
N VAL A 147 -13.36 -16.85 13.70
CA VAL A 147 -13.00 -16.43 15.07
C VAL A 147 -11.55 -16.84 15.44
N GLN A 148 -10.90 -17.68 14.63
CA GLN A 148 -9.51 -18.11 14.78
C GLN A 148 -8.54 -17.35 13.84
N ALA A 149 -9.03 -16.39 13.06
CA ALA A 149 -8.22 -15.55 12.19
C ALA A 149 -7.22 -14.72 13.02
N GLY A 150 -5.94 -14.75 12.63
CA GLY A 150 -4.94 -13.85 13.21
C GLY A 150 -5.17 -12.40 12.79
N GLU A 151 -4.46 -11.46 13.41
CA GLU A 151 -4.62 -10.03 13.13
C GLU A 151 -3.37 -9.43 12.50
N SER A 152 -3.54 -8.83 11.33
CA SER A 152 -2.56 -7.95 10.73
C SER A 152 -2.77 -6.52 11.22
N VAL A 153 -1.70 -5.73 11.24
CA VAL A 153 -1.75 -4.31 11.59
C VAL A 153 -1.14 -3.48 10.47
N LEU A 154 -1.90 -2.49 10.02
CA LEU A 154 -1.41 -1.41 9.17
C LEU A 154 -1.24 -0.15 10.02
N SER A 155 -0.06 0.47 9.98
CA SER A 155 0.14 1.80 10.58
C SER A 155 0.48 2.83 9.51
N PHE A 156 -0.02 4.05 9.67
CA PHE A 156 0.25 5.17 8.78
C PHE A 156 1.38 6.05 9.36
N LYS A 157 2.38 6.36 8.53
CA LYS A 157 3.52 7.21 8.91
C LYS A 157 3.65 8.39 7.96
N SER A 158 4.29 9.47 8.39
CA SER A 158 4.66 10.58 7.51
C SER A 158 6.15 10.88 7.59
N TYR A 159 6.75 11.25 6.46
CA TYR A 159 8.18 11.54 6.40
C TYR A 159 8.55 12.78 7.21
N GLU A 160 7.68 13.78 7.23
CA GLU A 160 7.87 15.04 7.98
C GLU A 160 8.12 14.85 9.48
N LYS A 161 7.71 13.71 10.05
CA LYS A 161 7.91 13.41 11.49
C LYS A 161 9.34 12.98 11.83
N GLY A 162 10.21 12.86 10.83
CA GLY A 162 11.62 12.53 11.00
C GLY A 162 11.89 11.04 11.21
N ARG A 163 13.15 10.66 11.00
CA ARG A 163 13.66 9.29 11.13
C ARG A 163 13.39 8.66 12.50
N GLU A 164 13.35 9.44 13.57
CA GLU A 164 13.19 8.94 14.95
C GLU A 164 11.87 8.18 15.11
N LYS A 165 10.83 8.54 14.35
CA LYS A 165 9.53 7.86 14.37
C LYS A 165 9.48 6.56 13.57
N TRP A 166 10.57 6.24 12.88
CA TRP A 166 10.76 5.02 12.10
C TRP A 166 11.56 3.95 12.87
N GLN A 167 11.93 4.25 14.12
CA GLN A 167 12.74 3.36 14.95
C GLN A 167 11.91 2.31 15.71
N GLY A 168 12.46 1.11 15.92
CA GLY A 168 12.02 0.15 16.94
C GLY A 168 11.02 -0.95 16.52
N GLU A 169 10.19 -0.75 15.49
CA GLU A 169 9.18 -1.76 15.09
C GLU A 169 9.72 -2.76 14.06
N THR A 170 9.59 -4.07 14.30
CA THR A 170 9.89 -5.09 13.27
C THR A 170 8.68 -5.25 12.33
N LEU A 171 8.91 -5.12 11.01
CA LEU A 171 7.85 -5.02 10.00
C LEU A 171 7.98 -6.09 8.94
N HIS A 172 6.85 -6.52 8.38
CA HIS A 172 6.81 -7.41 7.20
C HIS A 172 6.84 -6.62 5.89
N GLY A 173 6.51 -5.32 5.95
CA GLY A 173 6.74 -4.46 4.80
C GLY A 173 6.49 -2.99 5.03
N VAL A 174 7.07 -2.18 4.15
CA VAL A 174 7.00 -0.72 4.18
C VAL A 174 6.62 -0.22 2.79
N TRP A 175 5.55 0.57 2.71
CA TRP A 175 5.15 1.25 1.50
C TRP A 175 5.45 2.74 1.63
N PHE A 176 6.33 3.23 0.77
CA PHE A 176 6.61 4.63 0.55
C PHE A 176 5.77 5.17 -0.62
N ASP A 177 4.71 5.93 -0.34
CA ASP A 177 3.99 6.71 -1.34
C ASP A 177 4.68 8.07 -1.50
N GLU A 178 4.91 8.44 -2.75
CA GLU A 178 5.85 9.49 -3.14
C GLU A 178 7.30 9.23 -2.66
N GLU A 179 8.23 10.09 -3.08
CA GLU A 179 9.66 9.88 -2.82
C GLU A 179 10.04 10.16 -1.35
N PRO A 180 10.60 9.17 -0.62
CA PRO A 180 11.08 9.39 0.74
C PRO A 180 12.50 9.97 0.75
N PRO A 181 12.86 10.76 1.79
CA PRO A 181 14.26 11.02 2.10
C PRO A 181 15.05 9.72 2.30
N LEU A 182 16.31 9.69 1.83
CA LEU A 182 17.14 8.48 1.83
C LEU A 182 17.33 7.87 3.23
N ASP A 183 17.37 8.72 4.25
CA ASP A 183 17.58 8.30 5.62
C ASP A 183 16.35 7.56 6.17
N ILE A 184 15.14 8.06 5.88
CA ILE A 184 13.87 7.40 6.16
C ILE A 184 13.74 6.10 5.38
N TYR A 185 14.10 6.10 4.09
CA TYR A 185 14.11 4.90 3.26
C TYR A 185 14.98 3.79 3.88
N SER A 186 16.22 4.14 4.25
CA SER A 186 17.18 3.21 4.85
C SER A 186 16.72 2.68 6.21
N GLU A 187 16.06 3.50 7.02
CA GLU A 187 15.46 3.06 8.28
C GLU A 187 14.34 2.04 8.03
N GLY A 188 13.46 2.30 7.06
CA GLY A 188 12.40 1.37 6.65
C GLY A 188 12.93 0.02 6.19
N LEU A 189 13.98 0.00 5.36
CA LEU A 189 14.65 -1.25 4.96
C LEU A 189 15.17 -2.03 6.18
N THR A 190 15.75 -1.34 7.15
CA THR A 190 16.26 -1.97 8.36
C THR A 190 15.14 -2.67 9.14
N ARG A 191 13.90 -2.18 9.07
CA ARG A 191 12.75 -2.78 9.76
C ARG A 191 12.23 -4.06 9.14
N THR A 192 12.51 -4.30 7.87
CA THR A 192 12.06 -5.51 7.16
C THR A 192 13.09 -6.62 7.14
N ASN A 193 14.30 -6.38 7.67
CA ASN A 193 15.40 -7.37 7.65
C ASN A 193 15.13 -8.63 8.46
N ALA A 194 14.46 -8.52 9.60
CA ALA A 194 14.24 -9.66 10.49
C ALA A 194 13.10 -10.58 10.03
N THR A 195 12.32 -10.17 9.03
CA THR A 195 11.08 -10.85 8.60
C THR A 195 11.13 -11.32 7.15
N ASP A 196 12.26 -11.15 6.47
CA ASP A 196 12.35 -11.25 5.00
C ASP A 196 11.27 -10.39 4.32
N GLY A 197 11.00 -9.22 4.92
CA GLY A 197 9.93 -8.33 4.51
C GLY A 197 10.25 -7.57 3.22
N ILE A 198 9.21 -6.92 2.69
CA ILE A 198 9.25 -6.20 1.42
C ILE A 198 9.17 -4.68 1.59
N THR A 199 9.73 -3.96 0.64
CA THR A 199 9.63 -2.51 0.55
C THR A 199 9.16 -2.15 -0.84
N ILE A 200 8.14 -1.30 -0.92
CA ILE A 200 7.70 -0.73 -2.20
C ILE A 200 7.74 0.78 -2.16
N VAL A 201 8.08 1.38 -3.30
CA VAL A 201 8.03 2.82 -3.51
C VAL A 201 7.11 3.10 -4.69
N THR A 202 6.13 4.01 -4.52
CA THR A 202 5.24 4.45 -5.59
C THR A 202 5.34 5.97 -5.72
N PHE A 203 6.06 6.47 -6.72
CA PHE A 203 6.21 7.92 -6.89
C PHE A 203 6.16 8.34 -8.35
N THR A 204 5.91 9.63 -8.57
CA THR A 204 6.00 10.24 -9.91
C THR A 204 7.29 11.05 -10.01
N PRO A 205 8.14 10.85 -11.03
CA PRO A 205 9.36 11.62 -11.19
C PRO A 205 9.01 13.03 -11.64
N LEU A 206 8.96 13.96 -10.69
CA LEU A 206 8.66 15.37 -10.96
C LEU A 206 9.92 16.20 -11.18
N LEU A 207 11.08 15.80 -10.64
CA LEU A 207 12.31 16.60 -10.62
C LEU A 207 13.58 15.71 -10.65
N GLY A 208 13.99 15.26 -11.84
CA GLY A 208 15.29 14.60 -12.02
C GLY A 208 15.49 13.27 -11.28
N MET A 209 16.73 12.78 -11.26
CA MET A 209 17.13 11.50 -10.68
C MET A 209 17.50 11.70 -9.22
N SER A 210 16.68 11.18 -8.29
CA SER A 210 16.96 11.25 -6.86
C SER A 210 17.85 10.11 -6.37
N ASP A 211 18.41 10.25 -5.16
CA ASP A 211 19.28 9.25 -4.55
C ASP A 211 18.59 7.89 -4.33
N VAL A 212 17.28 7.90 -4.08
CA VAL A 212 16.48 6.67 -3.98
C VAL A 212 16.34 6.04 -5.36
N VAL A 213 16.03 6.82 -6.40
CA VAL A 213 15.91 6.34 -7.77
C VAL A 213 17.21 5.74 -8.29
N LEU A 214 18.35 6.37 -7.98
CA LEU A 214 19.67 5.88 -8.39
C LEU A 214 19.99 4.49 -7.82
N ARG A 215 19.40 4.09 -6.69
CA ARG A 215 19.58 2.74 -6.13
C ARG A 215 18.80 1.66 -6.89
N PHE A 216 17.71 2.04 -7.55
CA PHE A 216 16.87 1.13 -8.35
C PHE A 216 17.32 1.05 -9.81
N LEU A 217 18.27 1.86 -10.25
CA LEU A 217 18.72 1.89 -11.64
C LEU A 217 20.08 1.24 -11.80
N SER A 218 20.18 0.31 -12.76
CA SER A 218 21.46 -0.25 -13.18
C SER A 218 22.31 0.82 -13.90
N ALA A 219 23.63 0.61 -13.97
CA ALA A 219 24.54 1.51 -14.68
C ALA A 219 24.13 1.74 -16.16
N GLU A 220 23.52 0.74 -16.79
CA GLU A 220 23.00 0.81 -18.16
C GLU A 220 21.72 1.65 -18.26
N ALA A 221 20.83 1.57 -17.28
CA ALA A 221 19.64 2.42 -17.21
C ALA A 221 19.99 3.91 -17.03
N ILE A 222 21.08 4.20 -16.30
CA ILE A 222 21.61 5.56 -16.11
C ILE A 222 22.12 6.17 -17.43
N GLN A 223 22.76 5.39 -18.31
CA GLN A 223 23.24 5.87 -19.61
C GLN A 223 22.12 6.16 -20.62
N GLY A 224 21.01 5.41 -20.56
CA GLY A 224 19.85 5.61 -21.46
C GLY A 224 18.99 6.84 -21.14
N LEU A 225 19.10 7.39 -19.92
CA LEU A 225 18.26 8.51 -19.44
C LEU A 225 18.79 9.89 -19.81
N GLY A 226 20.00 9.99 -20.37
CA GLY A 226 20.59 11.24 -20.85
C GLY A 226 19.94 11.83 -22.10
N SER A 227 18.96 11.16 -22.71
CA SER A 227 18.40 11.52 -24.02
C SER A 227 16.90 11.82 -24.06
N SER A 228 16.13 11.65 -22.97
CA SER A 228 14.73 12.12 -22.80
C SER A 228 14.20 11.76 -21.39
N PRO A 229 13.19 12.48 -20.84
CA PRO A 229 12.58 12.12 -19.56
C PRO A 229 11.98 10.69 -19.61
N PRO A 230 12.13 9.88 -18.54
CA PRO A 230 11.67 8.50 -18.53
C PRO A 230 10.16 8.42 -18.71
N GLN A 231 9.71 7.65 -19.70
CA GLN A 231 8.29 7.35 -19.91
C GLN A 231 7.76 6.25 -18.96
N GLY A 232 8.04 6.37 -17.65
CA GLY A 232 7.55 5.47 -16.60
C GLY A 232 8.02 4.01 -16.72
N GLY A 233 8.39 3.39 -15.61
CA GLY A 233 8.91 2.02 -15.60
C GLY A 233 8.77 1.37 -14.22
N VAL A 234 8.84 0.04 -14.22
CA VAL A 234 9.00 -0.75 -13.00
C VAL A 234 10.49 -1.03 -12.85
N ALA A 235 11.05 -0.75 -11.68
CA ALA A 235 12.41 -1.12 -11.33
C ALA A 235 12.35 -2.01 -10.08
N ALA A 236 13.16 -3.05 -10.03
CA ALA A 236 13.19 -4.05 -8.99
C ALA A 236 14.63 -4.54 -8.80
#